data_AF-A0A1I5BH04-F1
#
_entry.id   AF-A0A1I5BH04-F1
#
_cell.length_a   1.000
_cell.length_b   1.000
_cell.length_c   1.000
_cell.angle_alpha   90.00
_cell.angle_beta   90.00
_cell.angle_gamma   90.00
#
_symmetry.space_group_name_H-M   'P 1'
#
loop_
_entity.id
_entity.type
_entity.pdbx_description
1 polymer ?
#
loop_
_entity_poly.entity_id
_entity_poly.type
_entity_poly.pdbx_seq_one_letter_code
_entity_poly.pdbx_strand_id
1 'polypeptide(L)'
;MISRVKIAAYHKGLVFKENRYVKLLNEGTHWKKSGEDVVLCDMFKPFTPATDLNILLQNKDLADALDVITVNQQEVALVYENGQLYTILTNGKYAFWKGLVERRYDIYDMYKAFTPATDLNVLLQNKVLAGMLDVLIIKQQEVGLVYENNLLQTVLNTGKYAYWKGAVERTYSICDLAKPFQPFIDLNLLLAHKDLAERLEIISVEQEELALVYENGLIKTALPAGQYAYWKGLVKRKVVMADLSKYEITEAIDRAVLAKSELQAYLRVFNVENYEKAILYVDGTFNKELVAGTHYFWKNPAQMTLYKTDIRQAQLEINGQEILTKDKANIRLNFTVRYSNADIYKLVENKDYEKQLYVLLQLALREQISSYTLDELLDKRDDISPMVMNAVKDKAFQLGVTLLDCGIRDIILPGDVKEIMNQVLIAEKKAQANSIMRREETASTRSLLNTARLMEENEMLFKLKEMEYVEKIADKISSISVTGGDIVGQLKQIFVPAKKG
;
A
#
# COMPACT_ATOMS: atom_id res chain seq x y z
N MET A 1 45.13 -96.65 -1.07
CA MET A 1 44.28 -97.03 -2.23
C MET A 1 44.38 -95.91 -3.27
N ILE A 2 44.64 -96.22 -4.54
CA ILE A 2 44.68 -95.20 -5.62
C ILE A 2 43.31 -95.25 -6.31
N SER A 3 42.62 -94.11 -6.40
CA SER A 3 41.34 -94.00 -7.09
C SER A 3 41.45 -93.06 -8.30
N ARG A 4 40.51 -93.14 -9.24
CA ARG A 4 40.47 -92.23 -10.39
C ARG A 4 39.45 -91.12 -10.14
N VAL A 5 39.79 -89.89 -10.52
CA VAL A 5 38.88 -88.75 -10.52
C VAL A 5 38.73 -88.27 -11.95
N LYS A 6 37.49 -88.12 -12.41
CA LYS A 6 37.15 -87.57 -13.72
C LYS A 6 36.81 -86.10 -13.57
N ILE A 7 37.53 -85.25 -14.28
CA ILE A 7 37.25 -83.81 -14.38
C ILE A 7 36.51 -83.59 -15.69
N ALA A 8 35.27 -83.15 -15.59
CA ALA A 8 34.42 -82.83 -16.74
C ALA A 8 34.93 -81.60 -17.50
N ALA A 9 34.45 -81.43 -18.74
CA ALA A 9 34.69 -80.22 -19.50
C ALA A 9 34.28 -78.97 -18.71
N TYR A 10 35.03 -77.88 -18.89
CA TYR A 10 34.83 -76.59 -18.22
C TYR A 10 34.94 -76.65 -16.68
N HIS A 11 35.56 -77.70 -16.15
CA HIS A 11 35.89 -77.81 -14.73
C HIS A 11 37.40 -77.92 -14.52
N LYS A 12 37.86 -77.48 -13.35
CA LYS A 12 39.24 -77.68 -12.86
C LYS A 12 39.21 -78.45 -11.56
N GLY A 13 40.18 -79.34 -11.36
CA GLY A 13 40.35 -80.07 -10.11
C GLY A 13 41.50 -79.49 -9.29
N LEU A 14 41.22 -79.01 -8.08
CA LEU A 14 42.24 -78.60 -7.12
C LEU A 14 42.58 -79.80 -6.22
N VAL A 15 43.84 -80.26 -6.25
CA VAL A 15 44.28 -81.37 -5.40
C VAL A 15 44.87 -80.84 -4.11
N PHE A 16 44.34 -81.30 -2.99
CA PHE A 16 44.84 -81.04 -1.63
C PHE A 16 45.39 -82.33 -1.03
N LYS A 17 46.43 -82.24 -0.22
CA LYS A 17 46.93 -83.36 0.60
C LYS A 17 47.23 -82.81 1.98
N GLU A 18 46.68 -83.43 3.03
CA GLU A 18 46.83 -82.93 4.42
C GLU A 18 46.47 -81.44 4.54
N ASN A 19 45.39 -81.02 3.88
CA ASN A 19 44.90 -79.64 3.84
C ASN A 19 45.84 -78.60 3.17
N ARG A 20 46.89 -79.03 2.46
CA ARG A 20 47.75 -78.17 1.64
C ARG A 20 47.49 -78.38 0.16
N TYR A 21 47.46 -77.29 -0.60
CA TYR A 21 47.31 -77.34 -2.05
C TYR A 21 48.55 -77.95 -2.72
N VAL A 22 48.35 -78.87 -3.66
CA VAL A 22 49.41 -79.63 -4.32
C VAL A 22 49.54 -79.28 -5.80
N LYS A 23 48.44 -79.34 -6.56
CA LYS A 23 48.46 -79.13 -8.02
C LYS A 23 47.07 -78.85 -8.60
N LEU A 24 47.07 -78.22 -9.78
CA LEU A 24 45.90 -78.01 -10.63
C LEU A 24 45.76 -79.17 -11.62
N LEU A 25 44.56 -79.71 -11.77
CA LEU A 25 44.23 -80.71 -12.76
C LEU A 25 43.30 -80.12 -13.83
N ASN A 26 43.66 -80.32 -15.09
CA ASN A 26 42.87 -79.95 -16.26
C ASN A 26 41.81 -81.02 -16.57
N GLU A 27 40.93 -80.75 -17.53
CA GLU A 27 39.96 -81.72 -18.04
C GLU A 27 40.61 -83.08 -18.36
N GLY A 28 39.94 -84.18 -17.98
CA GLY A 28 40.43 -85.53 -18.21
C GLY A 28 40.29 -86.47 -17.01
N THR A 29 40.82 -87.69 -17.14
CA THR A 29 40.84 -88.67 -16.04
C THR A 29 42.21 -88.69 -15.38
N HIS A 30 42.24 -88.39 -14.08
CA HIS A 30 43.47 -88.26 -13.31
C HIS A 30 43.51 -89.29 -12.18
N TRP A 31 44.72 -89.71 -11.82
CA TRP A 31 44.94 -90.61 -10.69
C TRP A 31 45.04 -89.79 -9.38
N LYS A 32 44.20 -90.13 -8.40
CA LYS A 32 44.15 -89.57 -7.05
C LYS A 32 44.92 -90.51 -6.10
N LYS A 33 45.98 -90.03 -5.46
CA LYS A 33 46.78 -90.82 -4.50
C LYS A 33 46.07 -90.89 -3.15
N SER A 34 46.44 -91.90 -2.34
CA SER A 34 45.87 -92.10 -1.00
C SER A 34 46.14 -90.89 -0.10
N GLY A 35 45.09 -90.29 0.48
CA GLY A 35 45.19 -89.09 1.33
C GLY A 35 45.17 -87.75 0.59
N GLU A 36 45.04 -87.76 -0.73
CA GLU A 36 44.67 -86.55 -1.49
C GLU A 36 43.16 -86.33 -1.43
N ASP A 37 42.71 -85.09 -1.61
CA ASP A 37 41.32 -84.70 -1.84
C ASP A 37 41.25 -83.77 -3.06
N VAL A 38 40.17 -83.89 -3.85
CA VAL A 38 40.02 -83.12 -5.09
C VAL A 38 38.76 -82.30 -5.00
N VAL A 39 38.90 -80.98 -5.04
CA VAL A 39 37.79 -80.04 -5.13
C VAL A 39 37.56 -79.70 -6.59
N LEU A 40 36.33 -79.92 -7.07
CA LEU A 40 35.94 -79.56 -8.43
C LEU A 40 35.45 -78.12 -8.46
N CYS A 41 36.03 -77.32 -9.35
CA CYS A 41 35.64 -75.94 -9.58
C CYS A 41 35.02 -75.81 -10.96
N ASP A 42 33.81 -75.26 -11.00
CA ASP A 42 33.13 -74.84 -12.23
C ASP A 42 33.79 -73.55 -12.74
N MET A 43 34.30 -73.57 -13.97
CA MET A 43 35.02 -72.44 -14.54
C MET A 43 34.11 -71.28 -14.97
N PHE A 44 32.79 -71.49 -15.04
CA PHE A 44 31.81 -70.43 -15.30
C PHE A 44 31.45 -69.61 -14.05
N LYS A 45 31.82 -70.10 -12.86
CA LYS A 45 31.55 -69.42 -11.58
C LYS A 45 32.79 -68.67 -11.09
N PRO A 46 32.63 -67.65 -10.22
CA PRO A 46 33.75 -67.04 -9.51
C PRO A 46 34.57 -68.12 -8.77
N PHE A 47 35.89 -67.93 -8.68
CA PHE A 47 36.74 -68.86 -7.94
C PHE A 47 36.52 -68.69 -6.45
N THR A 48 35.83 -69.64 -5.83
CA THR A 48 35.69 -69.71 -4.37
C THR A 48 36.88 -70.51 -3.83
N PRO A 49 37.85 -69.88 -3.15
CA PRO A 49 39.03 -70.57 -2.69
C PRO A 49 38.68 -71.50 -1.51
N ALA A 50 39.15 -72.74 -1.54
CA ALA A 50 38.91 -73.71 -0.45
C ALA A 50 39.72 -73.42 0.82
N THR A 51 40.80 -72.65 0.69
CA THR A 51 41.71 -72.17 1.75
C THR A 51 42.12 -70.73 1.43
N ASP A 52 43.03 -70.10 2.19
CA ASP A 52 43.48 -68.73 1.89
C ASP A 52 43.97 -68.59 0.43
N LEU A 53 43.39 -67.63 -0.30
CA LEU A 53 43.69 -67.39 -1.71
C LEU A 53 45.17 -67.02 -1.94
N ASN A 54 45.81 -66.32 -1.01
CA ASN A 54 47.23 -65.95 -1.13
C ASN A 54 48.13 -67.18 -1.07
N ILE A 55 47.76 -68.20 -0.29
CA ILE A 55 48.48 -69.48 -0.24
C ILE A 55 48.31 -70.22 -1.56
N LEU A 56 47.09 -70.25 -2.10
CA LEU A 56 46.78 -70.91 -3.38
C LEU A 56 47.53 -70.27 -4.57
N LEU A 57 47.65 -68.94 -4.58
CA LEU A 57 48.33 -68.18 -5.62
C LEU A 57 49.87 -68.31 -5.58
N GLN A 58 50.46 -68.97 -4.58
CA GLN A 58 51.89 -69.31 -4.61
C GLN A 58 52.22 -70.34 -5.69
N ASN A 59 51.22 -71.14 -6.10
CA ASN A 59 51.38 -72.07 -7.21
C ASN A 59 51.17 -71.33 -8.54
N LYS A 60 52.20 -71.37 -9.39
CA LYS A 60 52.21 -70.67 -10.67
C LYS A 60 51.11 -71.14 -11.63
N ASP A 61 50.86 -72.45 -11.70
CA ASP A 61 49.85 -73.01 -12.63
C ASP A 61 48.43 -72.53 -12.29
N LEU A 62 48.12 -72.38 -11.00
CA LEU A 62 46.84 -71.85 -10.54
C LEU A 62 46.75 -70.33 -10.70
N ALA A 63 47.81 -69.60 -10.37
CA ALA A 63 47.85 -68.14 -10.55
C ALA A 63 47.72 -67.74 -12.02
N ASP A 64 48.38 -68.47 -12.93
CA ASP A 64 48.30 -68.22 -14.37
C ASP A 64 46.90 -68.53 -14.93
N ALA A 65 46.16 -69.46 -14.31
CA ALA A 65 44.80 -69.83 -14.69
C ALA A 65 43.70 -68.89 -14.14
N LEU A 66 44.04 -67.99 -13.21
CA LEU A 66 43.10 -67.07 -12.57
C LEU A 66 43.39 -65.62 -12.94
N ASP A 67 42.33 -64.84 -13.09
CA ASP A 67 42.35 -63.38 -13.08
C ASP A 67 42.02 -62.91 -11.66
N VAL A 68 42.95 -62.19 -11.03
CA VAL A 68 42.89 -61.85 -9.61
C VAL A 68 42.73 -60.35 -9.48
N ILE A 69 41.61 -59.94 -8.89
CA ILE A 69 41.30 -58.55 -8.61
C ILE A 69 41.40 -58.29 -7.10
N THR A 70 42.16 -57.26 -6.74
CA THR A 70 42.20 -56.74 -5.38
C THR A 70 41.46 -55.41 -5.37
N VAL A 71 40.46 -55.28 -4.51
CA VAL A 71 39.67 -54.07 -4.32
C VAL A 71 40.00 -53.50 -2.94
N ASN A 72 40.53 -52.28 -2.91
CA ASN A 72 40.93 -51.63 -1.66
C ASN A 72 39.72 -51.16 -0.83
N GLN A 73 39.95 -50.74 0.42
CA GLN A 73 38.86 -50.32 1.31
C GLN A 73 38.09 -49.10 0.80
N GLN A 74 38.74 -48.31 -0.04
CA GLN A 74 38.23 -47.08 -0.61
C GLN A 74 37.67 -47.28 -2.03
N GLU A 75 37.66 -48.51 -2.54
CA GLU A 75 37.32 -48.82 -3.92
C GLU A 75 36.09 -49.72 -4.02
N VAL A 76 35.41 -49.61 -5.16
CA VAL A 76 34.38 -50.55 -5.61
C VAL A 76 34.72 -50.96 -7.03
N ALA A 77 34.68 -52.26 -7.33
CA ALA A 77 34.87 -52.77 -8.67
C ALA A 77 33.54 -53.25 -9.28
N LEU A 78 33.21 -52.73 -10.46
CA LEU A 78 32.12 -53.23 -11.29
C LEU A 78 32.68 -54.29 -12.23
N VAL A 79 32.16 -55.51 -12.12
CA VAL A 79 32.58 -56.64 -12.95
C VAL A 79 31.56 -56.83 -14.06
N TYR A 80 32.01 -56.78 -15.30
CA TYR A 80 31.20 -57.02 -16.47
C TYR A 80 31.54 -58.37 -17.08
N GLU A 81 30.52 -59.15 -17.44
CA GLU A 81 30.66 -60.38 -18.22
C GLU A 81 29.95 -60.17 -19.57
N ASN A 82 30.68 -60.37 -20.67
CA ASN A 82 30.16 -60.17 -22.04
C ASN A 82 29.47 -58.79 -22.23
N GLY A 83 30.01 -57.75 -21.60
CA GLY A 83 29.52 -56.37 -21.69
C GLY A 83 28.35 -56.02 -20.75
N GLN A 84 27.82 -56.96 -19.96
CA GLN A 84 26.76 -56.71 -18.99
C GLN A 84 27.29 -56.72 -17.56
N LEU A 85 26.76 -55.86 -16.70
CA LEU A 85 27.15 -55.82 -15.28
C LEU A 85 26.75 -57.13 -14.59
N TYR A 86 27.75 -57.93 -14.21
CA TYR A 86 27.58 -59.22 -13.57
C TYR A 86 27.49 -59.10 -12.06
N THR A 87 28.47 -58.44 -11.43
CA THR A 87 28.51 -58.25 -9.97
C THR A 87 29.28 -56.99 -9.57
N ILE A 88 29.14 -56.62 -8.31
CA ILE A 88 29.81 -55.49 -7.66
C ILE A 88 30.67 -56.06 -6.55
N LEU A 89 31.96 -55.73 -6.57
CA LEU A 89 32.92 -56.17 -5.56
C LEU A 89 33.29 -54.98 -4.68
N THR A 90 33.21 -55.18 -3.37
CA THR A 90 33.70 -54.25 -2.34
C THR A 90 35.08 -54.68 -1.87
N ASN A 91 35.56 -54.18 -0.72
CA ASN A 91 36.88 -54.50 -0.21
C ASN A 91 37.13 -56.02 -0.13
N GLY A 92 38.22 -56.47 -0.77
CA GLY A 92 38.60 -57.87 -0.75
C GLY A 92 39.51 -58.27 -1.90
N LYS A 93 39.92 -59.54 -1.92
CA LYS A 93 40.68 -60.15 -2.99
C LYS A 93 39.85 -61.27 -3.61
N TYR A 94 39.54 -61.13 -4.89
CA TYR A 94 38.67 -62.04 -5.63
C TYR A 94 39.45 -62.66 -6.79
N ALA A 95 39.05 -63.86 -7.19
CA ALA A 95 39.64 -64.54 -8.33
C ALA A 95 38.55 -65.09 -9.26
N PHE A 96 38.83 -65.05 -10.55
CA PHE A 96 37.96 -65.52 -11.62
C PHE A 96 38.77 -66.39 -12.59
N TRP A 97 38.15 -67.39 -13.21
CA TRP A 97 38.86 -68.22 -14.19
C TRP A 97 39.11 -67.46 -15.51
N LYS A 98 40.33 -67.54 -16.03
CA LYS A 98 40.69 -66.95 -17.33
C LYS A 98 40.17 -67.79 -18.50
N GLY A 99 39.84 -67.11 -19.61
CA GLY A 99 39.68 -67.71 -20.94
C GLY A 99 38.24 -68.08 -21.35
N LEU A 100 37.41 -68.62 -20.46
CA LEU A 100 36.05 -69.08 -20.83
C LEU A 100 34.99 -67.98 -20.82
N VAL A 101 35.17 -66.94 -20.00
CA VAL A 101 34.25 -65.80 -19.90
C VAL A 101 35.08 -64.54 -20.02
N GLU A 102 34.72 -63.66 -20.96
CA GLU A 102 35.36 -62.37 -21.12
C GLU A 102 34.88 -61.43 -19.99
N ARG A 103 35.84 -60.95 -19.19
CA ARG A 103 35.57 -60.08 -18.05
C ARG A 103 36.27 -58.74 -18.21
N ARG A 104 35.54 -57.68 -17.86
CA ARG A 104 36.07 -56.32 -17.70
C ARG A 104 35.86 -55.87 -16.27
N TYR A 105 36.85 -55.19 -15.71
CA TYR A 105 36.82 -54.66 -14.35
C TYR A 105 36.96 -53.15 -14.39
N ASP A 106 35.94 -52.44 -13.94
CA ASP A 106 35.99 -50.99 -13.79
C ASP A 106 36.07 -50.67 -12.29
N ILE A 107 37.22 -50.16 -11.83
CA ILE A 107 37.46 -49.84 -10.41
C ILE A 107 37.23 -48.34 -10.19
N TYR A 108 36.44 -48.03 -9.17
CA TYR A 108 36.08 -46.66 -8.80
C TYR A 108 36.51 -46.35 -7.37
N ASP A 109 37.06 -45.16 -7.18
CA ASP A 109 37.34 -44.57 -5.88
C ASP A 109 36.04 -44.02 -5.27
N MET A 110 35.66 -44.54 -4.09
CA MET A 110 34.44 -44.17 -3.40
C MET A 110 34.46 -42.72 -2.87
N TYR A 111 35.63 -42.11 -2.75
CA TYR A 111 35.79 -40.73 -2.31
C TYR A 111 35.57 -39.73 -3.44
N LYS A 112 35.46 -40.20 -4.70
CA LYS A 112 35.21 -39.34 -5.87
C LYS A 112 33.79 -39.46 -6.38
N ALA A 113 33.41 -38.53 -7.26
CA ALA A 113 32.16 -38.65 -8.01
C ALA A 113 32.16 -39.93 -8.86
N PHE A 114 31.01 -40.61 -8.94
CA PHE A 114 30.87 -41.80 -9.76
C PHE A 114 30.66 -41.39 -11.23
N THR A 115 31.74 -41.46 -12.01
CA THR A 115 31.76 -41.14 -13.44
C THR A 115 32.01 -42.42 -14.26
N PRO A 116 30.98 -43.25 -14.48
CA PRO A 116 31.14 -44.49 -15.22
C PRO A 116 31.34 -44.24 -16.71
N ALA A 117 32.11 -45.12 -17.36
CA ALA A 117 32.20 -45.15 -18.82
C ALA A 117 30.88 -45.63 -19.48
N THR A 118 30.09 -46.43 -18.75
CA THR A 118 28.78 -46.91 -19.19
C THR A 118 27.69 -45.92 -18.79
N ASP A 119 26.62 -45.79 -19.57
CA ASP A 119 25.49 -44.91 -19.26
C ASP A 119 24.95 -45.20 -17.84
N LEU A 120 24.93 -44.15 -17.01
CA LEU A 120 24.48 -44.21 -15.63
C LEU A 120 23.04 -44.72 -15.49
N ASN A 121 22.14 -44.43 -16.44
CA ASN A 121 20.76 -44.91 -16.40
C ASN A 121 20.67 -46.42 -16.56
N VAL A 122 21.56 -47.03 -17.35
CA VAL A 122 21.64 -48.48 -17.51
C VAL A 122 22.16 -49.11 -16.22
N LEU A 123 23.21 -48.54 -15.64
CA LEU A 123 23.81 -49.05 -14.40
C LEU A 123 22.85 -48.95 -13.20
N LEU A 124 22.06 -47.89 -13.11
CA LEU A 124 21.07 -47.70 -12.04
C LEU A 124 19.87 -48.66 -12.12
N GLN A 125 19.72 -49.46 -13.18
CA GLN A 125 18.75 -50.56 -13.18
C GLN A 125 19.14 -51.66 -12.19
N ASN A 126 20.43 -51.79 -11.86
CA ASN A 126 20.91 -52.67 -10.81
C ASN A 126 20.58 -52.06 -9.44
N LYS A 127 19.67 -52.70 -8.70
CA LYS A 127 19.21 -52.21 -7.38
C LYS A 127 20.31 -52.14 -6.32
N VAL A 128 21.31 -53.02 -6.39
CA VAL A 128 22.44 -53.02 -5.45
C VAL A 128 23.28 -51.77 -5.69
N LEU A 129 23.68 -51.52 -6.94
CA LEU A 129 24.45 -50.32 -7.30
C LEU A 129 23.69 -49.04 -6.99
N ALA A 130 22.41 -48.96 -7.37
CA ALA A 130 21.56 -47.81 -7.06
C ALA A 130 21.41 -47.59 -5.55
N GLY A 131 21.38 -48.67 -4.76
CA GLY A 131 21.37 -48.62 -3.30
C GLY A 131 22.64 -48.02 -2.70
N MET A 132 23.79 -48.17 -3.37
CA MET A 132 25.10 -47.66 -2.94
C MET A 132 25.39 -46.21 -3.37
N LEU A 133 24.50 -45.59 -4.16
CA LEU A 133 24.72 -44.26 -4.74
C LEU A 133 23.65 -43.26 -4.30
N ASP A 134 24.07 -42.02 -4.03
CA ASP A 134 23.23 -40.84 -4.03
C ASP A 134 23.16 -40.29 -5.45
N VAL A 135 21.96 -40.27 -6.03
CA VAL A 135 21.76 -39.83 -7.42
C VAL A 135 21.11 -38.45 -7.41
N LEU A 136 21.77 -37.51 -8.06
CA LEU A 136 21.31 -36.14 -8.22
C LEU A 136 20.90 -35.88 -9.66
N ILE A 137 19.74 -35.25 -9.83
CA ILE A 137 19.23 -34.83 -11.13
C ILE A 137 19.10 -33.31 -11.06
N ILE A 138 19.94 -32.61 -11.81
CA ILE A 138 19.90 -31.16 -11.95
C ILE A 138 19.19 -30.86 -13.26
N LYS A 139 18.03 -30.20 -13.18
CA LYS A 139 17.22 -29.88 -14.36
C LYS A 139 17.76 -28.63 -15.06
N GLN A 140 17.10 -28.28 -16.17
CA GLN A 140 17.36 -27.00 -16.83
C GLN A 140 17.00 -25.85 -15.87
N GLN A 141 17.78 -24.78 -15.89
CA GLN A 141 17.64 -23.63 -14.99
C GLN A 141 17.89 -23.92 -13.51
N GLU A 142 18.49 -25.08 -13.19
CA GLU A 142 18.95 -25.41 -11.84
C GLU A 142 20.47 -25.51 -11.80
N VAL A 143 21.04 -25.28 -10.62
CA VAL A 143 22.45 -25.54 -10.31
C VAL A 143 22.52 -26.39 -9.04
N GLY A 144 23.32 -27.46 -9.09
CA GLY A 144 23.59 -28.28 -7.93
C GLY A 144 24.86 -27.81 -7.21
N LEU A 145 24.84 -27.79 -5.89
CA LEU A 145 26.00 -27.51 -5.05
C LEU A 145 26.28 -28.73 -4.19
N VAL A 146 27.51 -29.24 -4.27
CA VAL A 146 27.95 -30.42 -3.53
C VAL A 146 28.89 -29.99 -2.42
N TYR A 147 28.50 -30.31 -1.19
CA TYR A 147 29.24 -29.98 0.02
C TYR A 147 29.85 -31.25 0.60
N GLU A 148 31.12 -31.17 1.01
CA GLU A 148 31.81 -32.19 1.79
C GLU A 148 32.32 -31.53 3.07
N ASN A 149 31.98 -32.08 4.22
CA ASN A 149 32.32 -31.52 5.53
C ASN A 149 31.97 -30.01 5.66
N ASN A 150 30.79 -29.61 5.18
CA ASN A 150 30.30 -28.21 5.14
C ASN A 150 31.10 -27.24 4.25
N LEU A 151 31.98 -27.74 3.37
CA LEU A 151 32.68 -26.92 2.39
C LEU A 151 32.19 -27.25 0.98
N LEU A 152 31.95 -26.22 0.17
CA LEU A 152 31.56 -26.38 -1.23
C LEU A 152 32.73 -26.96 -2.02
N GLN A 153 32.54 -28.14 -2.60
CA GLN A 153 33.54 -28.81 -3.43
C GLN A 153 33.29 -28.65 -4.91
N THR A 154 32.02 -28.63 -5.34
CA THR A 154 31.69 -28.63 -6.77
C THR A 154 30.36 -27.95 -7.05
N VAL A 155 30.32 -27.22 -8.16
CA VAL A 155 29.11 -26.63 -8.75
C VAL A 155 28.72 -27.45 -9.98
N LEU A 156 27.54 -28.07 -9.93
CA LEU A 156 27.00 -28.94 -10.95
C LEU A 156 26.06 -28.17 -11.90
N ASN A 157 26.25 -28.38 -13.20
CA ASN A 157 25.33 -27.90 -14.23
C ASN A 157 24.16 -28.88 -14.41
N THR A 158 23.25 -28.58 -15.34
CA THR A 158 22.19 -29.51 -15.75
C THR A 158 22.78 -30.87 -16.15
N GLY A 159 22.25 -31.95 -15.56
CA GLY A 159 22.77 -33.29 -15.75
C GLY A 159 22.34 -34.26 -14.66
N LYS A 160 22.77 -35.51 -14.80
CA LYS A 160 22.57 -36.56 -13.80
C LYS A 160 23.92 -36.99 -13.23
N TYR A 161 24.06 -36.89 -11.92
CA TYR A 161 25.29 -37.14 -11.18
C TYR A 161 25.05 -38.23 -10.14
N ALA A 162 26.11 -38.96 -9.78
CA ALA A 162 26.05 -39.99 -8.76
C ALA A 162 27.28 -39.92 -7.85
N TYR A 163 27.07 -40.13 -6.56
CA TYR A 163 28.11 -40.14 -5.52
C TYR A 163 27.93 -41.36 -4.63
N TRP A 164 29.03 -41.92 -4.11
CA TRP A 164 28.98 -43.09 -3.24
C TRP A 164 28.47 -42.74 -1.85
N LYS A 165 27.50 -43.52 -1.36
CA LYS A 165 26.94 -43.38 -0.01
C LYS A 165 27.90 -43.88 1.04
N GLY A 166 27.99 -43.17 2.16
CA GLY A 166 28.71 -43.59 3.36
C GLY A 166 30.24 -43.53 3.28
N ALA A 167 30.82 -43.24 2.11
CA ALA A 167 32.27 -43.06 1.96
C ALA A 167 32.74 -41.67 2.41
N VAL A 168 31.96 -40.64 2.10
CA VAL A 168 32.17 -39.24 2.50
C VAL A 168 30.83 -38.66 2.90
N GLU A 169 30.80 -37.88 3.98
CA GLU A 169 29.61 -37.14 4.37
C GLU A 169 29.37 -35.99 3.37
N ARG A 170 28.34 -36.16 2.54
CA ARG A 170 27.95 -35.20 1.50
C ARG A 170 26.60 -34.61 1.80
N THR A 171 26.49 -33.32 1.57
CA THR A 171 25.20 -32.63 1.53
C THR A 171 25.05 -31.93 0.19
N TYR A 172 23.82 -31.81 -0.26
CA TYR A 172 23.52 -31.30 -1.59
C TYR A 172 22.48 -30.18 -1.49
N SER A 173 22.69 -29.10 -2.25
CA SER A 173 21.70 -28.04 -2.44
C SER A 173 21.40 -27.88 -3.91
N ILE A 174 20.12 -27.85 -4.28
CA ILE A 174 19.68 -27.59 -5.65
C ILE A 174 19.07 -26.19 -5.65
N CYS A 175 19.64 -25.31 -6.46
CA CYS A 175 19.25 -23.92 -6.55
C CYS A 175 18.56 -23.62 -7.88
N ASP A 176 17.42 -22.93 -7.80
CA ASP A 176 16.70 -22.40 -8.95
C ASP A 176 17.33 -21.08 -9.40
N LEU A 177 17.80 -21.02 -10.65
CA LEU A 177 18.47 -19.85 -11.23
C LEU A 177 17.54 -18.64 -11.40
N ALA A 178 16.21 -18.84 -11.39
CA ALA A 178 15.25 -17.75 -11.48
C ALA A 178 15.02 -17.05 -10.13
N LYS A 179 15.40 -17.68 -9.01
CA LYS A 179 15.19 -17.17 -7.66
C LYS A 179 16.47 -16.53 -7.09
N PRO A 180 16.36 -15.69 -6.04
CA PRO A 180 17.54 -15.23 -5.29
C PRO A 180 18.34 -16.43 -4.75
N PHE A 181 19.67 -16.32 -4.73
CA PHE A 181 20.52 -17.37 -4.18
C PHE A 181 20.34 -17.42 -2.66
N GLN A 182 19.95 -18.59 -2.16
CA GLN A 182 19.82 -18.86 -0.73
C GLN A 182 21.03 -19.68 -0.29
N PRO A 183 22.01 -19.06 0.38
CA PRO A 183 23.24 -19.75 0.73
C PRO A 183 22.96 -20.79 1.83
N PHE A 184 23.46 -22.01 1.65
CA PHE A 184 23.30 -23.11 2.62
C PHE A 184 24.22 -22.95 3.84
N ILE A 185 25.37 -22.32 3.62
CA ILE A 185 26.36 -21.94 4.63
C ILE A 185 26.67 -20.44 4.49
N ASP A 186 27.64 -19.90 5.25
CA ASP A 186 28.06 -18.51 5.09
C ASP A 186 28.42 -18.15 3.64
N LEU A 187 27.87 -17.03 3.15
CA LEU A 187 28.03 -16.59 1.76
C LEU A 187 29.50 -16.29 1.42
N ASN A 188 30.30 -15.76 2.34
CA ASN A 188 31.70 -15.46 2.07
C ASN A 188 32.52 -16.73 1.86
N LEU A 189 32.20 -17.81 2.59
CA LEU A 189 32.83 -19.12 2.38
C LEU A 189 32.47 -19.69 1.00
N LEU A 190 31.23 -19.50 0.56
CA LEU A 190 30.77 -19.92 -0.78
C LEU A 190 31.46 -19.13 -1.89
N LEU A 191 31.67 -17.82 -1.69
CA LEU A 191 32.32 -16.93 -2.64
C LEU A 191 33.83 -17.18 -2.78
N ALA A 192 34.45 -17.93 -1.86
CA ALA A 192 35.81 -18.42 -2.05
C ALA A 192 35.91 -19.42 -3.22
N HIS A 193 34.81 -20.09 -3.58
CA HIS A 193 34.75 -20.99 -4.73
C HIS A 193 34.55 -20.19 -6.03
N LYS A 194 35.61 -20.09 -6.84
CA LYS A 194 35.66 -19.28 -8.06
C LYS A 194 34.47 -19.50 -9.02
N ASP A 195 34.15 -20.76 -9.32
CA ASP A 195 33.06 -21.07 -10.28
C ASP A 195 31.68 -20.60 -9.79
N LEU A 196 31.45 -20.60 -8.48
CA LEU A 196 30.18 -20.12 -7.92
C LEU A 196 30.18 -18.59 -7.89
N ALA A 197 31.27 -17.97 -7.44
CA ALA A 197 31.41 -16.52 -7.38
C ALA A 197 31.23 -15.86 -8.77
N GLU A 198 31.75 -16.48 -9.83
CA GLU A 198 31.57 -15.98 -11.20
C GLU A 198 30.11 -15.98 -11.64
N ARG A 199 29.30 -16.93 -11.14
CA ARG A 199 27.86 -17.09 -11.47
C ARG A 199 26.94 -16.20 -10.64
N LEU A 200 27.43 -15.64 -9.54
CA LEU A 200 26.65 -14.82 -8.63
C LEU A 200 26.94 -13.32 -8.84
N GLU A 201 25.90 -12.52 -8.82
CA GLU A 201 25.92 -11.07 -8.66
C GLU A 201 25.63 -10.76 -7.20
N ILE A 202 26.55 -10.03 -6.56
CA ILE A 202 26.45 -9.68 -5.14
C ILE A 202 26.01 -8.23 -5.04
N ILE A 203 24.91 -8.02 -4.31
CA ILE A 203 24.37 -6.72 -3.96
C ILE A 203 24.70 -6.50 -2.48
N SER A 204 25.64 -5.60 -2.23
CA SER A 204 25.97 -5.12 -0.88
C SER A 204 25.19 -3.84 -0.62
N VAL A 205 24.43 -3.82 0.47
CA VAL A 205 23.60 -2.68 0.89
C VAL A 205 24.11 -2.22 2.25
N GLU A 206 24.48 -0.94 2.35
CA GLU A 206 24.98 -0.36 3.60
C GLU A 206 23.85 -0.06 4.60
N GLN A 207 24.21 0.31 5.83
CA GLN A 207 23.27 0.47 6.94
C GLN A 207 22.21 1.56 6.70
N GLU A 208 22.58 2.63 5.99
CA GLU A 208 21.71 3.76 5.65
C GLU A 208 21.26 3.71 4.19
N GLU A 209 21.27 2.53 3.57
CA GLU A 209 20.85 2.34 2.20
C GLU A 209 19.67 1.36 2.09
N LEU A 210 18.95 1.47 0.97
CA LEU A 210 17.93 0.53 0.56
C LEU A 210 18.11 0.21 -0.93
N ALA A 211 18.31 -1.06 -1.25
CA ALA A 211 18.43 -1.49 -2.64
C ALA A 211 17.07 -1.88 -3.22
N LEU A 212 16.57 -1.10 -4.17
CA LEU A 212 15.35 -1.41 -4.92
C LEU A 212 15.69 -2.28 -6.11
N VAL A 213 15.23 -3.54 -6.08
CA VAL A 213 15.53 -4.53 -7.11
C VAL A 213 14.39 -4.63 -8.10
N TYR A 214 14.69 -4.29 -9.35
CA TYR A 214 13.80 -4.40 -10.48
C TYR A 214 14.18 -5.61 -11.32
N GLU A 215 13.20 -6.45 -11.65
CA GLU A 215 13.36 -7.56 -12.60
C GLU A 215 12.47 -7.30 -13.81
N ASN A 216 13.06 -7.30 -15.01
CA ASN A 216 12.35 -7.01 -16.25
C ASN A 216 11.56 -5.68 -16.22
N GLY A 217 12.09 -4.66 -15.53
CA GLY A 217 11.48 -3.33 -15.41
C GLY A 217 10.42 -3.19 -14.32
N LEU A 218 10.06 -4.27 -13.62
CA LEU A 218 9.09 -4.25 -12.52
C LEU A 218 9.82 -4.36 -11.18
N ILE A 219 9.42 -3.53 -10.21
CA ILE A 219 9.90 -3.68 -8.83
C ILE A 219 9.51 -5.07 -8.30
N LYS A 220 10.48 -5.76 -7.68
CA LYS A 220 10.25 -7.08 -7.06
C LYS A 220 10.40 -7.06 -5.57
N THR A 221 11.39 -6.33 -5.07
CA THR A 221 11.67 -6.25 -3.64
C THR A 221 12.52 -5.03 -3.31
N ALA A 222 12.52 -4.64 -2.05
CA ALA A 222 13.44 -3.69 -1.45
C ALA A 222 14.30 -4.45 -0.43
N LEU A 223 15.62 -4.37 -0.59
CA LEU A 223 16.57 -5.07 0.27
C LEU A 223 17.15 -4.07 1.28
N PRO A 224 16.98 -4.30 2.60
CA PRO A 224 17.63 -3.49 3.63
C PRO A 224 19.14 -3.79 3.69
N ALA A 225 19.83 -3.16 4.64
CA ALA A 225 21.25 -3.40 4.90
C ALA A 225 21.59 -4.90 5.00
N GLY A 226 22.59 -5.33 4.23
CA GLY A 226 22.99 -6.73 4.14
C GLY A 226 23.72 -7.07 2.85
N GLN A 227 24.09 -8.34 2.71
CA GLN A 227 24.63 -8.89 1.47
C GLN A 227 23.66 -9.89 0.86
N TYR A 228 23.36 -9.69 -0.41
CA TYR A 228 22.41 -10.51 -1.15
C TYR A 228 23.06 -11.04 -2.41
N ALA A 229 22.79 -12.30 -2.72
CA ALA A 229 23.34 -12.97 -3.89
C ALA A 229 22.22 -13.34 -4.88
N TYR A 230 22.47 -13.06 -6.16
CA TYR A 230 21.55 -13.37 -7.24
C TYR A 230 22.29 -14.09 -8.36
N TRP A 231 21.62 -15.00 -9.05
CA TRP A 231 22.21 -15.67 -10.22
C TRP A 231 22.29 -14.73 -11.42
N LYS A 232 23.45 -14.69 -12.07
CA LYS A 232 23.65 -13.93 -13.32
C LYS A 232 22.97 -14.62 -14.51
N GLY A 233 22.58 -13.81 -15.49
CA GLY A 233 22.22 -14.26 -16.84
C GLY A 233 20.73 -14.47 -17.08
N LEU A 234 20.05 -15.31 -16.29
CA LEU A 234 18.66 -15.72 -16.60
C LEU A 234 17.64 -14.57 -16.45
N VAL A 235 17.79 -13.76 -15.41
CA VAL A 235 16.88 -12.65 -15.09
C VAL A 235 17.62 -11.34 -15.20
N LYS A 236 17.11 -10.41 -16.02
CA LYS A 236 17.66 -9.06 -16.14
C LYS A 236 17.28 -8.24 -14.91
N ARG A 237 18.29 -7.88 -14.12
CA ARG A 237 18.14 -7.10 -12.89
C ARG A 237 18.68 -5.68 -13.07
N LYS A 238 17.96 -4.73 -12.49
CA LYS A 238 18.43 -3.36 -12.27
C LYS A 238 18.26 -3.07 -10.79
N VAL A 239 19.31 -2.57 -10.15
CA VAL A 239 19.29 -2.18 -8.75
C VAL A 239 19.40 -0.66 -8.68
N VAL A 240 18.53 -0.04 -7.90
CA VAL A 240 18.61 1.38 -7.56
C VAL A 240 18.90 1.48 -6.06
N MET A 241 20.05 2.03 -5.69
CA MET A 241 20.38 2.30 -4.30
C MET A 241 19.72 3.61 -3.87
N ALA A 242 18.94 3.55 -2.81
CA ALA A 242 18.33 4.71 -2.18
C ALA A 242 19.01 5.03 -0.86
N ASP A 243 19.23 6.32 -0.62
CA ASP A 243 19.90 6.87 0.55
C ASP A 243 18.87 7.18 1.66
N LEU A 244 18.83 6.34 2.69
CA LEU A 244 17.94 6.48 3.85
C LEU A 244 18.45 7.49 4.88
N SER A 245 19.69 7.99 4.76
CA SER A 245 20.18 9.09 5.60
C SER A 245 19.37 10.37 5.35
N LYS A 246 18.92 10.55 4.10
CA LYS A 246 18.03 11.63 3.68
C LYS A 246 16.59 11.18 3.83
N TYR A 247 15.76 12.06 4.38
CA TYR A 247 14.32 11.81 4.43
C TYR A 247 13.63 12.04 3.08
N GLU A 248 14.17 12.92 2.23
CA GLU A 248 13.64 13.14 0.90
C GLU A 248 14.07 12.02 -0.04
N ILE A 249 13.14 11.59 -0.90
CA ILE A 249 13.42 10.63 -1.95
C ILE A 249 14.12 11.39 -3.09
N THR A 250 15.42 11.19 -3.23
CA THR A 250 16.23 11.88 -4.25
C THR A 250 16.41 11.04 -5.51
N GLU A 251 16.14 9.76 -5.41
CA GLU A 251 16.26 8.78 -6.47
C GLU A 251 15.10 8.92 -7.46
N ALA A 252 15.38 8.67 -8.74
CA ALA A 252 14.34 8.65 -9.77
C ALA A 252 13.47 7.40 -9.65
N ILE A 253 12.51 7.43 -8.72
CA ILE A 253 11.55 6.36 -8.46
C ILE A 253 10.15 6.85 -8.79
N ASP A 254 9.44 6.12 -9.65
CA ASP A 254 8.06 6.44 -10.00
C ASP A 254 7.15 6.39 -8.77
N ARG A 255 6.23 7.35 -8.65
CA ARG A 255 5.24 7.38 -7.57
C ARG A 255 4.41 6.08 -7.48
N ALA A 256 4.15 5.42 -8.60
CA ALA A 256 3.45 4.15 -8.63
C ALA A 256 4.24 3.00 -7.96
N VAL A 257 5.57 3.07 -7.99
CA VAL A 257 6.45 2.13 -7.29
C VAL A 257 6.43 2.42 -5.79
N LEU A 258 6.49 3.69 -5.38
CA LEU A 258 6.42 4.08 -3.95
C LEU A 258 5.11 3.64 -3.27
N ALA A 259 4.03 3.49 -4.03
CA ALA A 259 2.75 2.99 -3.50
C ALA A 259 2.70 1.45 -3.31
N LYS A 260 3.71 0.71 -3.78
CA LYS A 260 3.75 -0.76 -3.68
C LYS A 260 4.02 -1.23 -2.25
N SER A 261 3.47 -2.39 -1.89
CA SER A 261 3.60 -3.02 -0.57
C SER A 261 5.06 -3.21 -0.14
N GLU A 262 5.93 -3.49 -1.09
CA GLU A 262 7.35 -3.80 -0.96
C GLU A 262 8.13 -2.63 -0.33
N LEU A 263 7.65 -1.38 -0.49
CA LEU A 263 8.30 -0.19 0.07
C LEU A 263 7.59 0.37 1.31
N GLN A 264 6.38 -0.06 1.66
CA GLN A 264 5.60 0.57 2.74
C GLN A 264 6.31 0.55 4.09
N ALA A 265 7.09 -0.49 4.38
CA ALA A 265 7.87 -0.59 5.62
C ALA A 265 8.95 0.50 5.76
N TYR A 266 9.41 1.03 4.62
CA TYR A 266 10.52 1.98 4.50
C TYR A 266 10.05 3.41 4.19
N LEU A 267 8.74 3.63 4.06
CA LEU A 267 8.17 4.92 3.69
C LEU A 267 7.34 5.52 4.82
N ARG A 268 7.39 6.84 4.93
CA ARG A 268 6.41 7.66 5.65
C ARG A 268 5.53 8.33 4.61
N VAL A 269 4.23 8.25 4.80
CA VAL A 269 3.24 8.75 3.85
C VAL A 269 2.42 9.84 4.51
N PHE A 270 2.41 11.02 3.91
CA PHE A 270 1.59 12.14 4.33
C PHE A 270 0.58 12.49 3.24
N ASN A 271 -0.70 12.56 3.61
CA ASN A 271 -1.78 12.96 2.71
C ASN A 271 -2.25 14.36 3.06
N VAL A 272 -2.32 15.21 2.03
CA VAL A 272 -2.86 16.56 2.08
C VAL A 272 -4.04 16.59 1.12
N GLU A 273 -5.24 16.81 1.64
CA GLU A 273 -6.44 16.89 0.81
C GLU A 273 -6.45 18.16 -0.05
N ASN A 274 -7.28 18.20 -1.10
CA ASN A 274 -7.37 19.36 -2.00
C ASN A 274 -7.84 20.65 -1.30
N TYR A 275 -8.56 20.53 -0.18
CA TYR A 275 -9.02 21.62 0.66
C TYR A 275 -8.09 21.86 1.86
N GLU A 276 -6.94 21.21 1.92
CA GLU A 276 -5.94 21.40 2.97
C GLU A 276 -4.68 22.07 2.41
N LYS A 277 -4.04 22.85 3.28
CA LYS A 277 -2.61 23.17 3.17
C LYS A 277 -1.88 22.54 4.32
N ALA A 278 -0.63 22.17 4.10
CA ALA A 278 0.19 21.61 5.15
C ALA A 278 1.61 22.18 5.15
N ILE A 279 2.20 22.27 6.34
CA ILE A 279 3.62 22.57 6.51
C ILE A 279 4.29 21.44 7.27
N LEU A 280 5.46 21.05 6.76
CA LEU A 280 6.27 19.98 7.31
C LEU A 280 7.36 20.57 8.19
N TYR A 281 7.41 20.11 9.43
CA TYR A 281 8.53 20.34 10.35
C TYR A 281 9.36 19.07 10.46
N VAL A 282 10.68 19.22 10.42
CA VAL A 282 11.65 18.14 10.62
C VAL A 282 12.55 18.51 11.79
N ASP A 283 12.62 17.63 12.79
CA ASP A 283 13.39 17.82 14.02
C ASP A 283 13.12 19.17 14.71
N GLY A 284 11.85 19.61 14.68
CA GLY A 284 11.39 20.85 15.27
C GLY A 284 11.65 22.12 14.44
N THR A 285 12.23 22.01 13.25
CA THR A 285 12.49 23.14 12.35
C THR A 285 11.57 23.12 11.13
N PHE A 286 11.14 24.30 10.67
CA PHE A 286 10.35 24.42 9.45
C PHE A 286 11.16 23.95 8.24
N ASN A 287 10.56 23.07 7.43
CA ASN A 287 11.19 22.54 6.23
C ASN A 287 10.57 23.10 4.94
N LYS A 288 9.28 22.80 4.70
CA LYS A 288 8.57 23.24 3.48
C LYS A 288 7.05 23.19 3.60
N GLU A 289 6.36 23.88 2.71
CA GLU A 289 4.92 23.75 2.47
C GLU A 289 4.65 22.56 1.53
N LEU A 290 3.64 21.76 1.86
CA LEU A 290 3.15 20.66 1.05
C LEU A 290 1.81 21.03 0.43
N VAL A 291 1.76 20.94 -0.90
CA VAL A 291 0.52 21.09 -1.69
C VAL A 291 -0.36 19.84 -1.57
N ALA A 292 -1.61 19.93 -2.03
CA ALA A 292 -2.52 18.80 -2.09
C ALA A 292 -1.92 17.60 -2.84
N GLY A 293 -2.06 16.40 -2.26
CA GLY A 293 -1.52 15.16 -2.78
C GLY A 293 -0.93 14.24 -1.71
N THR A 294 -0.41 13.10 -2.16
CA THR A 294 0.31 12.14 -1.33
C THR A 294 1.80 12.40 -1.46
N HIS A 295 2.45 12.63 -0.33
CA HIS A 295 3.88 12.87 -0.22
C HIS A 295 4.54 11.67 0.44
N TYR A 296 5.62 11.20 -0.16
CA TYR A 296 6.40 10.06 0.32
C TYR A 296 7.77 10.54 0.78
N PHE A 297 8.19 10.03 1.93
CA PHE A 297 9.49 10.29 2.54
C PHE A 297 10.10 8.97 2.98
N TRP A 298 11.43 8.86 2.95
CA TRP A 298 12.12 7.73 3.55
C TRP A 298 11.88 7.71 5.06
N LYS A 299 11.64 6.52 5.60
CA LYS A 299 11.47 6.30 7.03
C LYS A 299 12.84 6.21 7.68
N ASN A 300 13.30 7.32 8.24
CA ASN A 300 14.56 7.42 8.98
C ASN A 300 14.29 7.87 10.43
N PRO A 301 15.32 8.09 11.27
CA PRO A 301 15.14 8.56 12.66
C PRO A 301 14.61 9.99 12.80
N ALA A 302 14.67 10.82 11.75
CA ALA A 302 14.25 12.22 11.81
C ALA A 302 12.78 12.34 12.24
N GLN A 303 12.46 13.26 13.13
CA GLN A 303 11.09 13.47 13.60
C GLN A 303 10.35 14.39 12.66
N MET A 304 9.28 13.88 12.04
CA MET A 304 8.47 14.66 11.10
C MET A 304 7.12 14.97 11.71
N THR A 305 6.79 16.25 11.78
CA THR A 305 5.49 16.72 12.23
C THR A 305 4.81 17.48 11.09
N LEU A 306 3.60 17.07 10.74
CA LEU A 306 2.80 17.72 9.72
C LEU A 306 1.69 18.51 10.37
N TYR A 307 1.72 19.84 10.20
CA TYR A 307 0.59 20.70 10.57
C TYR A 307 -0.27 20.89 9.33
N LYS A 308 -1.57 20.65 9.47
CA LYS A 308 -2.54 20.80 8.39
C LYS A 308 -3.60 21.82 8.78
N THR A 309 -4.05 22.59 7.81
CA THR A 309 -5.16 23.53 7.98
C THR A 309 -6.13 23.42 6.81
N ASP A 310 -7.42 23.49 7.09
CA ASP A 310 -8.46 23.58 6.07
C ASP A 310 -8.49 25.02 5.53
N ILE A 311 -8.46 25.18 4.21
CA ILE A 311 -8.48 26.48 3.53
C ILE A 311 -9.89 26.92 3.09
N ARG A 312 -10.92 26.10 3.33
CA ARG A 312 -12.30 26.44 3.03
C ARG A 312 -12.81 27.55 3.95
N GLN A 313 -13.91 28.15 3.52
CA GLN A 313 -14.57 29.18 4.30
C GLN A 313 -15.19 28.56 5.57
N ALA A 314 -14.84 29.14 6.71
CA ALA A 314 -15.39 28.82 8.01
C ALA A 314 -16.27 29.97 8.51
N GLN A 315 -17.23 29.65 9.39
CA GLN A 315 -18.11 30.62 10.03
C GLN A 315 -17.81 30.64 11.54
N LEU A 316 -17.58 31.84 12.07
CA LEU A 316 -17.43 32.13 13.48
C LEU A 316 -18.64 32.94 13.96
N GLU A 317 -19.30 32.46 15.01
CA GLU A 317 -20.42 33.16 15.63
C GLU A 317 -20.05 33.71 17.01
N ILE A 318 -20.29 35.00 17.19
CA ILE A 318 -20.13 35.71 18.45
C ILE A 318 -21.53 35.92 19.00
N ASN A 319 -21.86 35.15 20.04
CA ASN A 319 -23.21 35.11 20.60
C ASN A 319 -23.28 35.86 21.92
N GLY A 320 -24.40 36.54 22.15
CA GLY A 320 -24.81 37.09 23.44
C GLY A 320 -23.93 38.22 23.96
N GLN A 321 -23.35 39.05 23.09
CA GLN A 321 -22.51 40.15 23.54
C GLN A 321 -23.37 41.27 24.11
N GLU A 322 -23.17 41.56 25.40
CA GLU A 322 -23.80 42.71 26.06
C GLU A 322 -22.90 43.93 25.91
N ILE A 323 -23.45 44.97 25.28
CA ILE A 323 -22.71 46.19 24.94
C ILE A 323 -23.58 47.41 25.25
N LEU A 324 -22.93 48.44 25.81
CA LEU A 324 -23.55 49.73 26.07
C LEU A 324 -23.33 50.65 24.87
N THR A 325 -24.42 51.21 24.36
CA THR A 325 -24.44 52.25 23.32
C THR A 325 -24.02 53.62 23.88
N LYS A 326 -23.78 54.59 22.99
CA LYS A 326 -23.34 55.95 23.35
C LYS A 326 -24.33 56.68 24.27
N ASP A 327 -25.63 56.43 24.09
CA ASP A 327 -26.73 56.98 24.89
C ASP A 327 -27.10 56.09 26.10
N LYS A 328 -26.24 55.13 26.44
CA LYS A 328 -26.35 54.26 27.63
C LYS A 328 -27.50 53.25 27.58
N ALA A 329 -28.01 52.90 26.39
CA ALA A 329 -28.87 51.74 26.24
C ALA A 329 -28.03 50.45 26.26
N ASN A 330 -28.35 49.53 27.16
CA ASN A 330 -27.72 48.21 27.22
C ASN A 330 -28.39 47.30 26.19
N ILE A 331 -27.64 46.79 25.22
CA ILE A 331 -28.16 45.89 24.18
C ILE A 331 -27.40 44.57 24.19
N ARG A 332 -28.06 43.50 23.79
CA ARG A 332 -27.42 42.22 23.53
C ARG A 332 -27.39 41.97 22.01
N LEU A 333 -26.22 41.68 21.45
CA LEU A 333 -26.10 41.38 20.02
C LEU A 333 -25.49 40.00 19.76
N ASN A 334 -25.83 39.46 18.60
CA ASN A 334 -25.10 38.37 17.98
C ASN A 334 -24.49 38.85 16.67
N PHE A 335 -23.29 38.37 16.37
CA PHE A 335 -22.51 38.74 15.20
C PHE A 335 -21.94 37.49 14.54
N THR A 336 -21.87 37.47 13.22
CA THR A 336 -21.29 36.36 12.45
C THR A 336 -20.17 36.87 11.56
N VAL A 337 -19.14 36.05 11.40
CA VAL A 337 -17.99 36.32 10.56
C VAL A 337 -17.66 35.10 9.73
N ARG A 338 -17.52 35.28 8.43
CA ARG A 338 -16.96 34.29 7.51
C ARG A 338 -15.49 34.60 7.27
N TYR A 339 -14.64 33.60 7.43
CA TYR A 339 -13.20 33.73 7.25
C TYR A 339 -12.63 32.48 6.56
N SER A 340 -11.38 32.58 6.11
CA SER A 340 -10.63 31.44 5.60
C SER A 340 -9.18 31.52 6.06
N ASN A 341 -8.55 30.36 6.20
CA ASN A 341 -7.15 30.24 6.55
C ASN A 341 -6.29 30.52 5.32
N ALA A 342 -5.48 31.57 5.37
CA ALA A 342 -4.70 32.04 4.22
C ALA A 342 -3.21 31.69 4.33
N ASP A 343 -2.64 31.85 5.52
CA ASP A 343 -1.22 31.65 5.78
C ASP A 343 -1.02 30.69 6.96
N ILE A 344 -0.74 29.42 6.62
CA ILE A 344 -0.54 28.35 7.59
C ILE A 344 0.67 28.57 8.51
N TYR A 345 1.69 29.28 8.05
CA TYR A 345 2.87 29.55 8.86
C TYR A 345 2.50 30.42 10.07
N LYS A 346 1.78 31.51 9.82
CA LYS A 346 1.25 32.38 10.88
C LYS A 346 0.23 31.67 11.77
N LEU A 347 -0.60 30.79 11.22
CA LEU A 347 -1.56 30.02 12.01
C LEU A 347 -0.86 29.10 13.02
N VAL A 348 0.28 28.52 12.64
CA VAL A 348 1.07 27.64 13.53
C VAL A 348 1.87 28.46 14.55
N GLU A 349 2.38 29.63 14.19
CA GLU A 349 3.04 30.55 15.16
C GLU A 349 2.05 31.08 16.21
N ASN A 350 0.79 31.29 15.83
CA ASN A 350 -0.25 31.79 16.73
C ASN A 350 -1.07 30.65 17.35
N LYS A 351 -0.69 30.24 18.57
CA LYS A 351 -1.46 29.26 19.34
C LYS A 351 -2.91 29.72 19.54
N ASP A 352 -3.86 28.83 19.26
CA ASP A 352 -5.30 29.07 19.38
C ASP A 352 -5.76 30.34 18.61
N TYR A 353 -5.31 30.52 17.37
CA TYR A 353 -5.64 31.70 16.55
C TYR A 353 -7.15 31.98 16.48
N GLU A 354 -8.02 30.96 16.49
CA GLU A 354 -9.48 31.14 16.46
C GLU A 354 -10.00 31.87 17.71
N LYS A 355 -9.47 31.56 18.90
CA LYS A 355 -9.82 32.25 20.15
C LYS A 355 -9.31 33.69 20.12
N GLN A 356 -8.11 33.90 19.61
CA GLN A 356 -7.55 35.25 19.46
C GLN A 356 -8.40 36.08 18.50
N LEU A 357 -8.81 35.51 17.36
CA LEU A 357 -9.71 36.15 16.41
C LEU A 357 -11.07 36.49 17.04
N TYR A 358 -11.65 35.57 17.82
CA TYR A 358 -12.90 35.81 18.55
C TYR A 358 -12.78 37.02 19.48
N VAL A 359 -11.71 37.11 20.26
CA VAL A 359 -11.47 38.24 21.18
C VAL A 359 -11.27 39.55 20.41
N LEU A 360 -10.51 39.53 19.30
CA LEU A 360 -10.31 40.72 18.47
C LEU A 360 -11.62 41.27 17.92
N LEU A 361 -12.47 40.39 17.39
CA LEU A 361 -13.79 40.76 16.88
C LEU A 361 -14.70 41.27 18.01
N GLN A 362 -14.67 40.62 19.19
CA GLN A 362 -15.45 41.06 20.35
C GLN A 362 -15.07 42.48 20.79
N LEU A 363 -13.78 42.79 20.85
CA LEU A 363 -13.29 44.12 21.22
C LEU A 363 -13.64 45.16 20.16
N ALA A 364 -13.46 44.84 18.88
CA ALA A 364 -13.82 45.74 17.78
C ALA A 364 -15.33 46.03 17.72
N LEU A 365 -16.17 45.01 17.92
CA LEU A 365 -17.63 45.18 18.02
C LEU A 365 -18.00 46.14 19.14
N ARG A 366 -17.38 45.99 20.32
CA ARG A 366 -17.63 46.87 21.46
C ARG A 366 -17.24 48.31 21.17
N GLU A 367 -16.06 48.52 20.60
CA GLU A 367 -15.57 49.86 20.27
C GLU A 367 -16.47 50.57 19.24
N GLN A 368 -16.88 49.86 18.18
CA GLN A 368 -17.75 50.44 17.16
C GLN A 368 -19.15 50.72 17.70
N ILE A 369 -19.78 49.76 18.39
CA ILE A 369 -21.16 49.91 18.89
C ILE A 369 -21.27 50.99 19.97
N SER A 370 -20.26 51.13 20.84
CA SER A 370 -20.26 52.18 21.86
C SER A 370 -20.14 53.60 21.29
N SER A 371 -19.82 53.75 19.99
CA SER A 371 -19.74 55.04 19.32
C SER A 371 -21.07 55.51 18.71
N TYR A 372 -22.08 54.64 18.62
CA TYR A 372 -23.41 54.93 18.07
C TYR A 372 -24.47 55.00 19.16
N THR A 373 -25.50 55.84 18.95
CA THR A 373 -26.72 55.77 19.76
C THR A 373 -27.57 54.56 19.34
N LEU A 374 -28.53 54.17 20.18
CA LEU A 374 -29.45 53.06 19.87
C LEU A 374 -30.19 53.27 18.53
N ASP A 375 -30.74 54.47 18.32
CA ASP A 375 -31.50 54.78 17.10
C ASP A 375 -30.60 54.74 15.85
N GLU A 376 -29.39 55.30 15.93
CA GLU A 376 -28.42 55.24 14.82
C GLU A 376 -28.02 53.80 14.49
N LEU A 377 -27.87 52.96 15.51
CA LEU A 377 -27.49 51.56 15.34
C LEU A 377 -28.62 50.72 14.71
N LEU A 378 -29.88 51.04 14.99
CA LEU A 378 -31.04 50.40 14.38
C LEU A 378 -31.24 50.84 12.92
N ASP A 379 -30.96 52.12 12.60
CA ASP A 379 -31.10 52.69 11.25
C ASP A 379 -29.91 52.32 10.34
N LYS A 380 -28.67 52.36 10.86
CA LYS A 380 -27.42 52.17 10.09
C LYS A 380 -26.70 50.88 10.42
N ARG A 381 -27.44 49.81 10.73
CA ARG A 381 -26.87 48.50 11.08
C ARG A 381 -25.86 47.99 10.04
N ASP A 382 -26.13 48.23 8.76
CA ASP A 382 -25.31 47.73 7.66
C ASP A 382 -23.94 48.45 7.56
N ASP A 383 -23.84 49.69 8.07
CA ASP A 383 -22.59 50.47 8.09
C ASP A 383 -21.60 49.96 9.15
N ILE A 384 -22.07 49.24 10.18
CA ILE A 384 -21.23 48.74 11.27
C ILE A 384 -20.32 47.61 10.77
N SER A 385 -20.85 46.73 9.91
CA SER A 385 -20.14 45.58 9.36
C SER A 385 -18.79 45.95 8.70
N PRO A 386 -18.73 46.87 7.71
CA PRO A 386 -17.46 47.25 7.08
C PRO A 386 -16.49 47.96 8.04
N MET A 387 -16.99 48.70 9.05
CA MET A 387 -16.13 49.34 10.06
C MET A 387 -15.45 48.31 10.96
N VAL A 388 -16.20 47.33 11.47
CA VAL A 388 -15.65 46.23 12.27
C VAL A 388 -14.66 45.40 11.45
N MET A 389 -15.00 45.11 10.20
CA MET A 389 -14.11 44.40 9.27
C MET A 389 -12.76 45.12 9.13
N ASN A 390 -12.77 46.41 8.81
CA ASN A 390 -11.56 47.20 8.63
C ASN A 390 -10.72 47.31 9.91
N ALA A 391 -11.35 47.41 11.08
CA ALA A 391 -10.66 47.49 12.36
C ALA A 391 -9.89 46.20 12.73
N VAL A 392 -10.37 45.04 12.27
CA VAL A 392 -9.79 43.72 12.61
C VAL A 392 -8.92 43.15 11.49
N LYS A 393 -9.12 43.57 10.23
CA LYS A 393 -8.48 43.02 9.02
C LYS A 393 -6.97 42.78 9.17
N ASP A 394 -6.21 43.80 9.58
CA ASP A 394 -4.74 43.70 9.65
C ASP A 394 -4.29 42.75 10.77
N LYS A 395 -4.99 42.77 11.92
CA LYS A 395 -4.69 41.87 13.04
C LYS A 395 -5.08 40.43 12.70
N ALA A 396 -6.20 40.21 12.01
CA ALA A 396 -6.58 38.88 11.51
C ALA A 396 -5.56 38.35 10.51
N PHE A 397 -5.02 39.21 9.64
CA PHE A 397 -3.96 38.82 8.70
C PHE A 397 -2.63 38.47 9.39
N GLN A 398 -2.33 39.08 10.54
CA GLN A 398 -1.19 38.68 11.39
C GLN A 398 -1.41 37.32 12.05
N LEU A 399 -2.66 36.94 12.32
CA LEU A 399 -3.01 35.58 12.77
C LEU A 399 -2.97 34.53 11.65
N GLY A 400 -2.83 34.95 10.39
CA GLY A 400 -2.87 34.04 9.22
C GLY A 400 -4.26 33.81 8.63
N VAL A 401 -5.25 34.58 9.08
CA VAL A 401 -6.65 34.48 8.66
C VAL A 401 -7.01 35.62 7.71
N THR A 402 -7.75 35.31 6.64
CA THR A 402 -8.41 36.31 5.79
C THR A 402 -9.89 36.35 6.09
N LEU A 403 -10.37 37.52 6.52
CA LEU A 403 -11.79 37.79 6.70
C LEU A 403 -12.46 38.01 5.34
N LEU A 404 -13.62 37.39 5.15
CA LEU A 404 -14.36 37.43 3.88
C LEU A 404 -15.59 38.32 4.00
N ASP A 405 -16.38 38.10 5.04
CA ASP A 405 -17.64 38.81 5.27
C ASP A 405 -17.97 38.80 6.76
N CYS A 406 -18.71 39.80 7.23
CA CYS A 406 -19.19 39.86 8.59
C CYS A 406 -20.49 40.62 8.69
N GLY A 407 -21.30 40.31 9.69
CA GLY A 407 -22.54 41.02 9.90
C GLY A 407 -23.14 40.80 11.28
N ILE A 408 -23.86 41.81 11.76
CA ILE A 408 -24.76 41.65 12.90
C ILE A 408 -25.84 40.65 12.47
N ARG A 409 -26.15 39.66 13.30
CA ARG A 409 -27.25 38.70 13.06
C ARG A 409 -28.54 39.22 13.68
N ASP A 410 -28.47 39.64 14.93
CA ASP A 410 -29.61 40.15 15.68
C ASP A 410 -29.18 41.10 16.80
N ILE A 411 -30.05 42.06 17.09
CA ILE A 411 -29.93 43.02 18.18
C ILE A 411 -31.16 42.80 19.07
N ILE A 412 -30.89 42.46 20.32
CA ILE A 412 -31.88 42.14 21.34
C ILE A 412 -31.88 43.30 22.33
N LEU A 413 -33.01 44.00 22.40
CA LEU A 413 -33.23 45.08 23.34
C LEU A 413 -33.78 44.52 24.68
N PRO A 414 -33.42 45.11 25.83
CA PRO A 414 -34.09 44.84 27.10
C PRO A 414 -35.58 45.16 27.00
N GLY A 415 -36.41 44.47 27.79
CA GLY A 415 -37.87 44.64 27.80
C GLY A 415 -38.28 46.10 27.99
N ASP A 416 -37.72 46.76 28.99
CA ASP A 416 -38.05 48.13 29.38
C ASP A 416 -37.80 49.13 28.23
N VAL A 417 -36.66 49.01 27.53
CA VAL A 417 -36.31 49.89 26.40
C VAL A 417 -37.25 49.66 25.22
N LYS A 418 -37.55 48.39 24.91
CA LYS A 418 -38.48 48.02 23.83
C LYS A 418 -39.88 48.57 24.07
N GLU A 419 -40.36 48.55 25.31
CA GLU A 419 -41.67 49.09 25.68
C GLU A 419 -41.74 50.61 25.49
N ILE A 420 -40.75 51.35 25.99
CA ILE A 420 -40.68 52.81 25.83
C ILE A 420 -40.64 53.19 24.34
N MET A 421 -39.82 52.51 23.54
CA MET A 421 -39.67 52.78 22.11
C MET A 421 -40.98 52.54 21.36
N ASN A 422 -41.72 51.47 21.69
CA ASN A 422 -43.04 51.21 21.14
C ASN A 422 -44.04 52.32 21.52
N GLN A 423 -44.02 52.80 22.76
CA GLN A 423 -44.89 53.90 23.19
C GLN A 423 -44.59 55.20 22.44
N VAL A 424 -43.31 55.55 22.27
CA VAL A 424 -42.87 56.73 21.50
C VAL A 424 -43.31 56.61 20.05
N LEU A 425 -43.08 55.46 19.40
CA LEU A 425 -43.49 55.21 18.03
C LEU A 425 -45.01 55.34 17.85
N ILE A 426 -45.81 54.78 18.77
CA ILE A 426 -47.27 54.90 18.74
C ILE A 426 -47.69 56.37 18.88
N ALA A 427 -47.06 57.11 19.78
CA ALA A 427 -47.34 58.54 19.99
C ALA A 427 -46.99 59.37 18.74
N GLU A 428 -45.84 59.13 18.11
CA GLU A 428 -45.42 59.80 16.87
C GLU A 428 -46.36 59.49 15.71
N LYS A 429 -46.71 58.21 15.50
CA LYS A 429 -47.65 57.82 14.45
C LYS A 429 -49.03 58.43 14.68
N LYS A 430 -49.50 58.49 15.93
CA LYS A 430 -50.75 59.17 16.29
C LYS A 430 -50.69 60.67 16.04
N ALA A 431 -49.58 61.32 16.36
CA ALA A 431 -49.38 62.74 16.09
C ALA A 431 -49.32 63.03 14.58
N GLN A 432 -48.61 62.20 13.82
CA GLN A 432 -48.53 62.27 12.36
C GLN A 432 -49.91 62.08 11.72
N ALA A 433 -50.66 61.06 12.13
CA ALA A 433 -52.03 60.81 11.66
C ALA A 433 -52.95 62.00 11.96
N ASN A 434 -52.90 62.55 13.19
CA ASN A 434 -53.68 63.73 13.56
C ASN A 434 -53.30 64.96 12.73
N SER A 435 -52.02 65.15 12.42
CA SER A 435 -51.56 66.27 11.58
C SER A 435 -52.08 66.15 10.15
N ILE A 436 -52.01 64.94 9.58
CA ILE A 436 -52.55 64.64 8.25
C ILE A 436 -54.06 64.87 8.24
N MET A 437 -54.79 64.30 9.20
CA MET A 437 -56.25 64.46 9.32
C MET A 437 -56.65 65.94 9.40
N ARG A 438 -56.00 66.76 10.25
CA ARG A 438 -56.28 68.20 10.32
C ARG A 438 -55.95 68.94 9.02
N ARG A 439 -54.86 68.55 8.33
CA ARG A 439 -54.51 69.12 7.02
C ARG A 439 -55.56 68.76 5.96
N GLU A 440 -56.03 67.52 5.95
CA GLU A 440 -57.09 67.04 5.06
C GLU A 440 -58.42 67.73 5.36
N GLU A 441 -58.82 67.85 6.62
CA GLU A 441 -60.02 68.60 7.05
C GLU A 441 -59.96 70.06 6.62
N THR A 442 -58.81 70.71 6.78
CA THR A 442 -58.61 72.10 6.36
C THR A 442 -58.66 72.25 4.84
N ALA A 443 -58.01 71.35 4.10
CA ALA A 443 -58.04 71.34 2.64
C ALA A 443 -59.46 71.08 2.10
N SER A 444 -60.17 70.11 2.69
CA SER A 444 -61.57 69.80 2.40
C SER A 444 -62.47 71.02 2.66
N THR A 445 -62.34 71.66 3.83
CA THR A 445 -63.14 72.84 4.20
C THR A 445 -62.86 74.03 3.28
N ARG A 446 -61.59 74.27 2.90
CA ARG A 446 -61.22 75.30 1.90
C ARG A 446 -61.79 74.99 0.52
N SER A 447 -61.75 73.73 0.09
CA SER A 447 -62.35 73.29 -1.17
C SER A 447 -63.85 73.51 -1.18
N LEU A 448 -64.54 73.14 -0.09
CA LEU A 448 -65.98 73.38 0.11
C LEU A 448 -66.31 74.87 0.09
N LEU A 449 -65.53 75.71 0.77
CA LEU A 449 -65.72 77.17 0.76
C LEU A 449 -65.54 77.76 -0.65
N ASN A 450 -64.51 77.33 -1.39
CA ASN A 450 -64.32 77.77 -2.77
C ASN A 450 -65.46 77.31 -3.68
N THR A 451 -65.94 76.07 -3.49
CA THR A 451 -67.09 75.55 -4.23
C THR A 451 -68.35 76.36 -3.92
N ALA A 452 -68.60 76.70 -2.65
CA ALA A 452 -69.73 77.52 -2.23
C ALA A 452 -69.66 78.94 -2.83
N ARG A 453 -68.48 79.58 -2.85
CA ARG A 453 -68.29 80.89 -3.52
C ARG A 453 -68.55 80.83 -5.02
N LEU A 454 -68.02 79.82 -5.72
CA LEU A 454 -68.26 79.64 -7.15
C LEU A 454 -69.75 79.40 -7.45
N MET A 455 -70.46 78.69 -6.56
CA MET A 455 -71.91 78.50 -6.66
C MET A 455 -72.69 79.79 -6.44
N GLU A 456 -72.26 80.65 -5.51
CA GLU A 456 -72.88 81.96 -5.25
C GLU A 456 -72.66 82.96 -6.40
N GLU A 457 -71.45 82.95 -6.99
CA GLU A 457 -71.08 83.84 -8.09
C GLU A 457 -71.67 83.42 -9.45
N ASN A 458 -72.08 82.16 -9.61
CA ASN A 458 -72.59 81.61 -10.88
C ASN A 458 -73.87 80.79 -10.69
N GLU A 459 -75.02 81.42 -10.96
CA GLU A 459 -76.35 80.81 -10.84
C GLU A 459 -76.53 79.55 -11.71
N MET A 460 -75.91 79.51 -12.90
CA MET A 460 -75.94 78.32 -13.77
C MET A 460 -75.14 77.15 -13.16
N LEU A 461 -74.03 77.41 -12.48
CA LEU A 461 -73.26 76.38 -11.78
C LEU A 461 -74.03 75.83 -10.58
N PHE A 462 -74.74 76.70 -9.83
CA PHE A 462 -75.64 76.26 -8.77
C PHE A 462 -76.74 75.35 -9.31
N LYS A 463 -77.39 75.74 -10.42
CA LYS A 463 -78.43 74.95 -11.07
C LYS A 463 -77.91 73.59 -11.56
N LEU A 464 -76.74 73.55 -12.18
CA LEU A 464 -76.08 72.31 -12.60
C LEU A 464 -75.78 71.40 -11.41
N LYS A 465 -75.35 71.96 -10.26
CA LYS A 465 -75.11 71.17 -9.05
C LYS A 465 -76.40 70.70 -8.39
N GLU A 466 -77.46 71.51 -8.36
CA GLU A 466 -78.79 71.03 -7.98
C GLU A 466 -79.22 69.84 -8.86
N MET A 467 -79.03 69.92 -10.17
CA MET A 467 -79.34 68.82 -11.08
C MET A 467 -78.45 67.59 -10.85
N GLU A 468 -77.15 67.74 -10.55
CA GLU A 468 -76.26 66.63 -10.17
C GLU A 468 -76.73 65.96 -8.85
N TYR A 469 -77.21 66.74 -7.87
CA TYR A 469 -77.79 66.18 -6.65
C TYR A 469 -79.13 65.48 -6.92
N VAL A 470 -79.98 66.05 -7.79
CA VAL A 470 -81.22 65.41 -8.24
C VAL A 470 -80.93 64.12 -8.99
N GLU A 471 -79.89 64.09 -9.83
CA GLU A 471 -79.40 62.89 -10.51
C GLU A 471 -78.94 61.84 -9.49
N LYS A 472 -78.07 62.20 -8.52
CA LYS A 472 -77.66 61.28 -7.44
C LYS A 472 -78.82 60.78 -6.59
N ILE A 473 -79.84 61.61 -6.35
CA ILE A 473 -81.05 61.22 -5.64
C ILE A 473 -81.88 60.26 -6.51
N ALA A 474 -82.08 60.57 -7.79
CA ALA A 474 -82.80 59.72 -8.74
C ALA A 474 -82.12 58.35 -8.90
N ASP A 475 -80.79 58.33 -9.00
CA ASP A 475 -79.98 57.10 -9.09
C ASP A 475 -80.21 56.19 -7.87
N LYS A 476 -80.39 56.79 -6.69
CA LYS A 476 -80.70 56.10 -5.42
C LYS A 476 -82.17 55.67 -5.27
N ILE A 477 -83.11 56.27 -6.02
CA ILE A 477 -84.55 55.97 -5.98
C ILE A 477 -84.92 54.78 -6.87
N SER A 478 -84.11 54.47 -7.88
CA SER A 478 -84.29 53.32 -8.81
C SER A 478 -84.50 51.95 -8.13
N SER A 479 -84.18 51.82 -6.83
CA SER A 479 -84.33 50.59 -6.06
C SER A 479 -85.55 50.55 -5.12
N ILE A 480 -86.49 51.50 -5.21
CA ILE A 480 -87.68 51.52 -4.34
C ILE A 480 -88.88 50.88 -5.06
N SER A 481 -89.01 49.55 -4.91
CA SER A 481 -90.22 48.79 -5.27
C SER A 481 -91.27 48.96 -4.17
N VAL A 482 -92.38 49.65 -4.44
CA VAL A 482 -93.50 49.77 -3.49
C VAL A 482 -94.84 49.44 -4.14
N THR A 483 -95.47 48.42 -3.57
CA THR A 483 -96.87 48.00 -3.70
C THR A 483 -97.84 49.03 -3.10
N GLY A 484 -98.74 49.55 -3.92
CA GLY A 484 -100.05 50.09 -3.52
C GLY A 484 -100.11 51.60 -3.20
N GLY A 485 -100.93 52.32 -3.98
CA GLY A 485 -101.45 53.65 -3.65
C GLY A 485 -100.86 54.81 -4.47
N ASP A 486 -101.75 55.61 -5.07
CA ASP A 486 -101.48 56.69 -6.04
C ASP A 486 -100.68 57.88 -5.45
N ILE A 487 -99.36 57.71 -5.31
CA ILE A 487 -98.41 58.78 -4.97
C ILE A 487 -97.92 59.51 -6.24
N VAL A 488 -98.01 58.86 -7.40
CA VAL A 488 -97.64 59.45 -8.71
C VAL A 488 -98.56 60.63 -9.05
N GLY A 489 -99.84 60.58 -8.67
CA GLY A 489 -100.77 61.72 -8.78
C GLY A 489 -100.39 62.92 -7.90
N GLN A 490 -99.89 62.67 -6.68
CA GLN A 490 -99.49 63.72 -5.74
C GLN A 490 -98.16 64.40 -6.14
N LEU A 491 -97.20 63.63 -6.67
CA LEU A 491 -95.96 64.19 -7.19
C LEU A 491 -96.18 65.08 -8.43
N LYS A 492 -97.17 64.76 -9.28
CA LYS A 492 -97.53 65.63 -10.41
C LYS A 492 -98.06 67.01 -10.00
N GLN A 493 -98.67 67.16 -8.82
CA GLN A 493 -99.17 68.45 -8.36
C GLN A 493 -98.07 69.40 -7.88
N ILE A 494 -96.90 68.89 -7.48
CA ILE A 494 -95.77 69.74 -7.03
C ILE A 494 -95.06 70.40 -8.23
N PHE A 495 -95.15 69.82 -9.43
CA PHE A 495 -94.43 70.29 -10.62
C PHE A 495 -95.26 71.10 -11.64
N VAL A 496 -96.53 71.44 -11.37
CA VAL A 496 -97.35 72.29 -12.27
C VAL A 496 -97.52 73.70 -11.68
N PRO A 497 -97.10 74.77 -12.38
CA PRO A 497 -97.22 76.14 -11.86
C PRO A 497 -98.66 76.67 -11.97
N ALA A 498 -99.13 77.39 -10.94
CA ALA A 498 -100.45 78.01 -10.92
C ALA A 498 -100.57 79.17 -11.93
N LYS A 499 -101.63 79.18 -12.75
CA LYS A 499 -101.96 80.27 -13.69
C LYS A 499 -102.45 81.50 -12.92
N LYS A 500 -101.88 82.68 -13.22
CA LYS A 500 -102.35 83.99 -12.76
C LYS A 500 -103.73 84.33 -13.32
N GLY A 501 -104.62 84.76 -12.42
CA GLY A 501 -105.85 85.51 -12.66
C GLY A 501 -106.12 86.31 -11.40
#